data_AF-A0A382Q0H7-F1
#
_entry.id   AF-A0A382Q0H7-F1
#
_cell.length_a   1.000
_cell.length_b   1.000
_cell.length_c   1.000
_cell.angle_alpha   90.00
_cell.angle_beta   90.00
_cell.angle_gamma   90.00
#
_symmetry.space_group_name_H-M   'P 1'
#
loop_
_entity.id
_entity.type
_entity.pdbx_description
1 polymer ?
#
loop_
_entity_poly.entity_id
_entity_poly.type
_entity_poly.pdbx_seq_one_letter_code
_entity_poly.pdbx_strand_id
1 'polypeptide(L)'
;MNWITKLFPFLLWIKDLKNPKVLKADTLAGITVALVIIPQSMAYAQLAGLGPQYGLYASFFPVMIAALMGSSRQLSTGPVAVVSLLTAAALGEIVTDPSSYAAYAALLALIVGLFQFSLGILRMGFVTNFVSHPVVSGFTNAAAIIIATSQLPKVFGIRVINSSDTDWVSACQPLTMIERIEQVGREGLHTICNADQNYETIGRLLEAALFYTHTPTITMALMGILGIVLLNRFYPRIPAILTVVVI
;
A
#
# COMPACT_ATOMS: atom_id res chain seq x y z
N MET A 1 -3.70 -27.99 26.09
CA MET A 1 -2.89 -27.38 25.01
C MET A 1 -1.45 -27.86 25.17
N ASN A 2 -0.95 -28.71 24.27
CA ASN A 2 0.39 -29.27 24.39
C ASN A 2 1.43 -28.21 23.98
N TRP A 3 2.69 -28.31 24.43
CA TRP A 3 3.76 -27.38 24.05
C TRP A 3 3.88 -27.26 22.52
N ILE A 4 3.75 -28.38 21.81
CA ILE A 4 3.84 -28.47 20.35
C ILE A 4 2.78 -27.61 19.65
N THR A 5 1.54 -27.55 20.17
CA THR A 5 0.47 -26.73 19.56
C THR A 5 0.60 -25.24 19.89
N LYS A 6 1.45 -24.85 20.85
CA LYS A 6 1.83 -23.45 21.06
C LYS A 6 2.90 -22.99 20.07
N LEU A 7 3.81 -23.88 19.67
CA LEU A 7 4.88 -23.58 18.72
C LEU A 7 4.43 -23.72 17.25
N PHE A 8 3.52 -24.66 17.00
CA PHE A 8 2.93 -24.93 15.68
C PHE A 8 1.39 -24.85 15.76
N PRO A 9 0.81 -23.63 15.75
CA PRO A 9 -0.63 -23.43 15.90
C PRO A 9 -1.47 -24.14 14.84
N PHE A 10 -0.95 -24.28 13.61
CA PHE A 10 -1.71 -24.91 12.53
C PHE A 10 -2.17 -26.35 12.80
N LEU A 11 -1.48 -27.06 13.70
CA LEU A 11 -1.87 -28.42 14.11
C LEU A 11 -3.25 -28.47 14.78
N LEU A 12 -3.75 -27.33 15.27
CA LEU A 12 -5.08 -27.22 15.89
C LEU A 12 -6.19 -27.33 14.84
N TRP A 13 -6.02 -26.74 13.65
CA TRP A 13 -7.08 -26.66 12.63
C TRP A 13 -6.83 -27.51 11.40
N ILE A 14 -5.61 -28.03 11.18
CA ILE A 14 -5.31 -28.86 10.00
C ILE A 14 -6.19 -30.11 9.92
N LYS A 15 -6.69 -30.61 11.06
CA LYS A 15 -7.62 -31.75 11.10
C LYS A 15 -9.02 -31.40 10.59
N ASP A 16 -9.44 -30.14 10.70
CA ASP A 16 -10.76 -29.68 10.25
C ASP A 16 -10.84 -29.65 8.72
N LEU A 17 -9.70 -29.50 8.03
CA LEU A 17 -9.59 -29.59 6.57
C LEU A 17 -9.98 -30.97 6.01
N LYS A 18 -10.05 -32.02 6.85
CA LYS A 18 -10.59 -33.32 6.44
C LYS A 18 -12.06 -33.25 6.05
N ASN A 19 -12.80 -32.26 6.54
CA ASN A 19 -14.19 -32.07 6.15
C ASN A 19 -14.25 -31.44 4.75
N PRO A 20 -14.85 -32.12 3.74
CA PRO A 20 -14.89 -31.62 2.37
C PRO A 20 -15.66 -30.30 2.23
N LYS A 21 -16.59 -29.99 3.15
CA LYS A 21 -17.29 -28.70 3.16
C LYS A 21 -16.36 -27.55 3.56
N VAL A 22 -15.51 -27.77 4.57
CA VAL A 22 -14.53 -26.79 5.04
C VAL A 22 -13.46 -26.57 3.98
N LEU A 23 -12.93 -27.64 3.39
CA LEU A 23 -11.94 -27.54 2.32
C LEU A 23 -12.45 -26.72 1.14
N LYS A 24 -13.69 -26.94 0.68
CA LYS A 24 -14.29 -26.15 -0.40
C LYS A 24 -14.44 -24.68 -0.04
N ALA A 25 -14.94 -24.39 1.17
CA ALA A 25 -15.10 -23.02 1.65
C ALA A 25 -13.76 -22.28 1.79
N ASP A 26 -12.76 -22.90 2.43
CA ASP A 26 -11.44 -22.30 2.65
C ASP A 26 -10.68 -22.15 1.32
N THR A 27 -10.85 -23.06 0.36
CA THR A 27 -10.24 -22.95 -0.99
C THR A 27 -10.84 -21.75 -1.75
N LEU A 28 -12.17 -21.61 -1.74
CA LEU A 28 -12.82 -20.48 -2.39
C LEU A 28 -12.40 -19.14 -1.74
N ALA A 29 -12.36 -19.09 -0.41
CA ALA A 29 -11.89 -17.92 0.33
C ALA A 29 -10.41 -17.62 0.06
N GLY A 30 -9.56 -18.64 -0.03
CA GLY A 30 -8.15 -18.48 -0.35
C GLY A 30 -7.92 -17.91 -1.74
N ILE A 31 -8.65 -18.41 -2.75
CA ILE A 31 -8.59 -17.90 -4.13
C ILE A 31 -9.05 -16.45 -4.19
N THR A 32 -10.16 -16.09 -3.52
CA THR A 32 -10.64 -14.70 -3.53
C THR A 32 -9.66 -13.75 -2.84
N VAL A 33 -9.08 -14.14 -1.71
CA VAL A 33 -8.04 -13.36 -1.04
C VAL A 33 -6.78 -13.24 -1.90
N ALA A 34 -6.35 -14.32 -2.57
CA ALA A 34 -5.19 -14.30 -3.45
C ALA A 34 -5.38 -13.35 -4.65
N LEU A 35 -6.58 -13.33 -5.24
CA LEU A 35 -6.89 -12.40 -6.34
C LEU A 35 -6.83 -10.93 -5.91
N VAL A 36 -7.18 -10.63 -4.65
CA VAL A 36 -7.10 -9.27 -4.10
C VAL A 36 -5.66 -8.90 -3.72
N ILE A 37 -4.91 -9.82 -3.10
CA ILE A 37 -3.59 -9.51 -2.56
C ILE A 37 -2.54 -9.25 -3.64
N ILE A 38 -2.67 -9.84 -4.83
CA ILE A 38 -1.72 -9.67 -5.95
C ILE A 38 -1.62 -8.20 -6.40
N PRO A 39 -2.69 -7.55 -6.89
CA PRO A 39 -2.64 -6.14 -7.29
C PRO A 39 -2.36 -5.22 -6.11
N GLN A 40 -2.90 -5.53 -4.94
CA GLN A 40 -2.70 -4.73 -3.72
C GLN A 40 -1.21 -4.68 -3.31
N SER A 41 -0.53 -5.82 -3.32
CA SER A 41 0.88 -5.90 -2.92
C SER A 41 1.81 -5.24 -3.91
N MET A 42 1.52 -5.33 -5.22
CA MET A 42 2.25 -4.59 -6.25
C MET A 42 2.15 -3.07 -6.05
N ALA A 43 0.95 -2.57 -5.76
CA ALA A 43 0.74 -1.14 -5.46
C ALA A 43 1.49 -0.72 -4.18
N TYR A 44 1.45 -1.54 -3.13
CA TYR A 44 2.13 -1.25 -1.88
C TYR A 44 3.66 -1.30 -1.98
N ALA A 45 4.23 -2.13 -2.86
CA ALA A 45 5.66 -2.07 -3.16
C ALA A 45 6.05 -0.73 -3.79
N GLN A 46 5.24 -0.21 -4.70
CA GLN A 46 5.46 1.11 -5.30
C GLN A 46 5.35 2.24 -4.26
N LEU A 47 4.43 2.13 -3.29
CA LEU A 47 4.38 3.09 -2.17
C LEU A 47 5.63 3.05 -1.29
N ALA A 48 6.34 1.92 -1.25
CA ALA A 48 7.62 1.78 -0.55
C ALA A 48 8.82 2.24 -1.39
N GLY A 49 8.62 2.75 -2.61
CA GLY A 49 9.70 3.11 -3.54
C GLY A 49 10.34 1.91 -4.25
N LEU A 50 9.71 0.75 -4.22
CA LEU A 50 10.22 -0.49 -4.83
C LEU A 50 9.45 -0.85 -6.12
N GLY A 51 10.10 -1.67 -6.96
CA GLY A 51 9.43 -2.27 -8.12
C GLY A 51 8.26 -3.20 -7.72
N PRO A 52 7.21 -3.33 -8.55
CA PRO A 52 6.04 -4.18 -8.25
C PRO A 52 6.36 -5.63 -7.90
N GLN A 53 7.42 -6.19 -8.50
CA GLN A 53 7.88 -7.56 -8.25
C GLN A 53 8.20 -7.84 -6.79
N TYR A 54 8.70 -6.84 -6.04
CA TYR A 54 9.00 -7.00 -4.62
C TYR A 54 7.73 -7.16 -3.78
N GLY A 55 6.61 -6.59 -4.24
CA GLY A 55 5.30 -6.80 -3.63
C GLY A 55 4.86 -8.26 -3.68
N LEU A 56 5.09 -8.91 -4.83
CA LEU A 56 4.78 -10.33 -5.01
C LEU A 56 5.63 -11.22 -4.10
N TYR A 57 6.91 -10.89 -3.93
CA TYR A 57 7.79 -11.61 -2.99
C TYR A 57 7.31 -11.45 -1.55
N ALA A 58 6.94 -10.23 -1.15
CA ALA A 58 6.45 -9.93 0.19
C ALA A 58 5.06 -10.55 0.48
N SER A 59 4.23 -10.79 -0.54
CA SER A 59 2.92 -11.43 -0.38
C SER A 59 2.92 -12.94 -0.48
N PHE A 60 4.05 -13.56 -0.84
CA PHE A 60 4.13 -15.01 -1.02
C PHE A 60 4.73 -15.72 0.21
N PHE A 61 6.05 -15.65 0.41
CA PHE A 61 6.72 -16.41 1.46
C PHE A 61 6.31 -15.99 2.88
N PRO A 62 6.29 -14.69 3.24
CA PRO A 62 5.91 -14.28 4.59
C PRO A 62 4.47 -14.67 4.94
N VAL A 63 3.55 -14.53 3.99
CA VAL A 63 2.13 -14.86 4.18
C VAL A 63 1.92 -16.36 4.35
N MET A 64 2.64 -17.19 3.59
CA MET A 64 2.63 -18.64 3.75
C MET A 64 3.12 -19.06 5.16
N ILE A 65 4.23 -18.47 5.62
CA ILE A 65 4.76 -18.75 6.97
C ILE A 65 3.75 -18.28 8.04
N ALA A 66 3.19 -17.09 7.89
CA ALA A 66 2.20 -16.54 8.80
C ALA A 66 0.90 -17.36 8.84
N ALA A 67 0.47 -17.93 7.71
CA ALA A 67 -0.70 -18.81 7.67
C ALA A 67 -0.49 -20.11 8.47
N LEU A 68 0.76 -20.59 8.60
CA LEU A 68 1.11 -21.77 9.40
C LEU A 68 1.37 -21.44 10.88
N MET A 69 1.95 -20.27 11.15
CA MET A 69 2.39 -19.87 12.50
C MET A 69 1.41 -18.93 13.23
N GLY A 70 0.38 -18.43 12.54
CA GLY A 70 -0.57 -17.49 13.11
C GLY A 70 -1.42 -18.11 14.23
N SER A 71 -1.85 -17.31 15.20
CA SER A 71 -2.77 -17.77 16.25
C SER A 71 -4.24 -17.81 15.82
N SER A 72 -4.57 -17.16 14.69
CA SER A 72 -5.93 -17.05 14.15
C SER A 72 -6.03 -17.67 12.76
N ARG A 73 -7.01 -18.56 12.58
CA ARG A 73 -7.28 -19.27 11.31
C ARG A 73 -7.79 -18.35 10.20
N GLN A 74 -8.41 -17.23 10.56
CA GLN A 74 -9.07 -16.31 9.63
C GLN A 74 -8.21 -15.10 9.27
N LEU A 75 -7.07 -14.91 9.95
CA LEU A 75 -6.22 -13.76 9.74
C LEU A 75 -5.41 -13.96 8.45
N SER A 76 -5.70 -13.15 7.44
CA SER A 76 -4.82 -12.98 6.29
C SER A 76 -3.80 -11.89 6.62
N THR A 77 -2.53 -12.18 6.39
CA THR A 77 -1.43 -11.22 6.54
C THR A 77 -0.87 -10.86 5.16
N GLY A 78 -0.15 -9.75 5.08
CA GLY A 78 0.47 -9.31 3.83
C GLY A 78 1.06 -7.91 3.97
N PRO A 79 1.61 -7.37 2.88
CA PRO A 79 2.04 -5.98 2.83
C PRO A 79 0.88 -5.04 3.17
N VAL A 80 1.18 -3.94 3.86
CA VAL A 80 0.19 -2.94 4.27
C VAL A 80 0.66 -1.55 3.83
N ALA A 81 -0.25 -0.75 3.27
CA ALA A 81 0.03 0.59 2.76
C ALA A 81 0.83 1.49 3.73
N VAL A 82 0.45 1.48 5.02
CA VAL A 82 1.10 2.31 6.05
C VAL A 82 2.56 1.92 6.24
N VAL A 83 2.84 0.62 6.31
CA VAL A 83 4.21 0.10 6.49
C VAL A 83 5.05 0.41 5.25
N SER A 84 4.46 0.34 4.05
CA SER A 84 5.12 0.78 2.82
C SER A 84 5.51 2.25 2.85
N LEU A 85 4.60 3.15 3.24
CA LEU A 85 4.90 4.58 3.32
C LEU A 85 5.98 4.88 4.38
N LEU A 86 5.93 4.21 5.53
CA LEU A 86 6.97 4.33 6.56
C LEU A 86 8.33 3.80 6.09
N THR A 87 8.33 2.74 5.26
CA THR A 87 9.55 2.20 4.66
C THR A 87 10.17 3.20 3.68
N ALA A 88 9.36 3.82 2.82
CA ALA A 88 9.81 4.88 1.91
C ALA A 88 10.37 6.08 2.66
N ALA A 89 9.68 6.54 3.73
CA ALA A 89 10.14 7.65 4.55
C ALA A 89 11.48 7.32 5.25
N ALA A 90 11.62 6.12 5.82
CA ALA A 90 12.84 5.72 6.52
C ALA A 90 14.05 5.55 5.58
N LEU A 91 13.84 5.02 4.38
CA LEU A 91 14.92 4.80 3.41
C LEU A 91 15.27 6.05 2.60
N GLY A 92 14.30 6.93 2.35
CA GLY A 92 14.48 8.13 1.54
C GLY A 92 15.52 9.11 2.10
N GLU A 93 15.75 9.11 3.41
CA GLU A 93 16.78 9.94 4.05
C GLU A 93 18.19 9.34 3.99
N ILE A 94 18.29 8.03 3.80
CA ILE A 94 19.55 7.28 3.97
C ILE A 94 20.13 6.82 2.63
N VAL A 95 19.26 6.46 1.68
CA VAL A 95 19.66 5.82 0.42
C VAL A 95 19.64 6.82 -0.71
N THR A 96 20.82 7.13 -1.25
CA THR A 96 20.97 8.02 -2.42
C THR A 96 21.07 7.27 -3.74
N ASP A 97 21.46 5.99 -3.74
CA ASP A 97 21.63 5.18 -4.95
C ASP A 97 20.42 4.25 -5.18
N PRO A 98 19.64 4.44 -6.27
CA PRO A 98 18.49 3.61 -6.62
C PRO A 98 18.81 2.12 -6.76
N SER A 99 20.02 1.76 -7.20
CA SER A 99 20.40 0.36 -7.43
C SER A 99 20.49 -0.43 -6.11
N SER A 100 20.84 0.26 -5.03
CA SER A 100 21.01 -0.30 -3.69
C SER A 100 19.73 -0.33 -2.86
N TYR A 101 18.70 0.41 -3.28
CA TYR A 101 17.48 0.64 -2.50
C TYR A 101 16.76 -0.64 -2.08
N ALA A 102 16.68 -1.63 -2.98
CA ALA A 102 16.07 -2.93 -2.67
C ALA A 102 16.84 -3.71 -1.60
N ALA A 103 18.18 -3.61 -1.58
CA ALA A 103 19.01 -4.27 -0.58
C ALA A 103 18.83 -3.62 0.81
N TYR A 104 18.78 -2.29 0.87
CA TYR A 104 18.49 -1.57 2.12
C TYR A 104 17.08 -1.86 2.64
N ALA A 105 16.08 -1.95 1.76
CA ALA A 105 14.73 -2.36 2.14
C ALA A 105 14.68 -3.78 2.72
N ALA A 106 15.42 -4.72 2.11
CA ALA A 106 15.53 -6.08 2.63
C ALA A 106 16.24 -6.12 4.01
N LEU A 107 17.30 -5.32 4.19
CA LEU A 107 18.00 -5.19 5.46
C LEU A 107 17.09 -4.60 6.55
N LEU A 108 16.34 -3.53 6.23
CA LEU A 108 15.38 -2.93 7.14
C LEU A 108 14.31 -3.94 7.55
N ALA A 109 13.76 -4.69 6.59
CA ALA A 109 12.78 -5.74 6.88
C ALA A 109 13.36 -6.83 7.81
N LEU A 110 14.63 -7.21 7.63
CA LEU A 110 15.32 -8.16 8.49
C LEU A 110 15.52 -7.61 9.91
N ILE A 111 15.94 -6.35 10.06
CA ILE A 111 16.12 -5.69 11.36
C ILE A 111 14.78 -5.61 12.10
N VAL A 112 13.73 -5.16 11.41
CA VAL A 112 12.37 -5.07 11.97
C VAL A 112 11.86 -6.47 12.37
N GLY A 113 12.09 -7.49 11.53
CA GLY A 113 11.72 -8.88 11.81
C GLY A 113 12.44 -9.44 13.03
N LEU A 114 13.76 -9.23 13.15
CA LEU A 114 14.55 -9.63 14.31
C LEU A 114 14.06 -8.92 15.57
N PHE A 115 13.80 -7.62 15.49
CA PHE A 115 13.28 -6.85 16.61
C PHE A 115 11.91 -7.38 17.07
N GLN A 116 10.96 -7.59 16.15
CA GLN A 116 9.65 -8.17 16.46
C GLN A 116 9.77 -9.59 17.04
N PHE A 117 10.70 -10.40 16.52
CA PHE A 117 10.97 -11.73 17.04
C PHE A 117 11.52 -11.69 18.47
N SER A 118 12.45 -10.78 18.77
CA SER A 118 12.96 -10.54 20.13
C SER A 118 11.85 -10.10 21.08
N LEU A 119 10.97 -9.17 20.67
CA LEU A 119 9.80 -8.78 21.47
C LEU A 119 8.86 -9.97 21.74
N GLY A 120 8.69 -10.85 20.74
CA GLY A 120 7.92 -12.08 20.86
C GLY A 120 8.50 -13.07 21.88
N ILE A 121 9.82 -13.30 21.85
CA ILE A 121 10.53 -14.13 22.83
C ILE A 121 10.37 -13.57 24.24
N LEU A 122 10.52 -12.26 24.40
CA LEU A 122 10.36 -11.55 25.66
C LEU A 122 8.89 -11.44 26.10
N ARG A 123 7.95 -11.98 25.31
CA ARG A 123 6.50 -11.96 25.54
C ARG A 123 5.95 -10.55 25.77
N MET A 124 6.54 -9.55 25.11
CA MET A 124 6.11 -8.15 25.20
C MET A 124 4.81 -7.85 24.43
N GLY A 125 4.11 -8.88 23.95
CA GLY A 125 2.78 -8.73 23.35
C GLY A 125 1.76 -8.09 24.29
N PHE A 126 1.95 -8.13 25.61
CA PHE A 126 1.05 -7.43 26.54
C PHE A 126 1.09 -5.91 26.39
N VAL A 127 2.18 -5.35 25.83
CA VAL A 127 2.33 -3.90 25.62
C VAL A 127 1.29 -3.35 24.65
N THR A 128 0.84 -4.16 23.68
CA THR A 128 -0.19 -3.75 22.72
C THR A 128 -1.54 -3.48 23.39
N ASN A 129 -1.80 -4.06 24.58
CA ASN A 129 -3.02 -3.82 25.35
C ASN A 129 -3.05 -2.43 26.03
N PHE A 130 -1.91 -1.74 26.13
CA PHE A 130 -1.87 -0.37 26.66
C PHE A 130 -2.13 0.70 25.61
N VAL A 131 -2.22 0.34 24.34
CA VAL A 131 -2.57 1.29 23.29
C VAL A 131 -4.07 1.58 23.37
N SER A 132 -4.41 2.80 23.76
CA SER A 132 -5.81 3.19 23.92
C SER A 132 -6.55 3.19 22.57
N HIS A 133 -7.84 2.86 22.61
CA HIS A 133 -8.70 2.88 21.42
C HIS A 133 -8.68 4.24 20.68
N PRO A 134 -8.70 5.41 21.35
CA PRO A 134 -8.57 6.70 20.69
C PRO A 134 -7.26 6.87 19.90
N VAL A 135 -6.14 6.34 20.40
CA VAL A 135 -4.83 6.43 19.71
C VAL A 135 -4.84 5.60 18.43
N VAL A 136 -5.33 4.36 18.50
CA VAL A 136 -5.43 3.50 17.30
C VAL A 136 -6.37 4.12 16.26
N SER A 137 -7.52 4.64 16.70
CA SER A 137 -8.48 5.29 15.80
C SER A 137 -7.90 6.55 15.16
N GLY A 138 -7.25 7.41 15.95
CA GLY A 138 -6.58 8.62 15.44
C GLY A 138 -5.48 8.31 14.43
N PHE A 139 -4.61 7.35 14.75
CA PHE A 139 -3.55 6.88 13.85
C PHE A 139 -4.12 6.32 12.54
N THR A 140 -5.18 5.49 12.62
CA THR A 140 -5.79 4.88 11.43
C THR A 140 -6.46 5.93 10.54
N ASN A 141 -7.15 6.91 11.13
CA ASN A 141 -7.76 8.01 10.38
C ASN A 141 -6.70 8.88 9.69
N ALA A 142 -5.62 9.23 10.39
CA ALA A 142 -4.51 9.98 9.81
C ALA A 142 -3.84 9.19 8.67
N ALA A 143 -3.57 7.90 8.88
CA ALA A 143 -3.03 7.01 7.86
C ALA A 143 -3.93 6.93 6.63
N ALA A 144 -5.25 6.82 6.82
CA ALA A 144 -6.21 6.82 5.71
C ALA A 144 -6.17 8.12 4.90
N ILE A 145 -6.11 9.28 5.57
CA ILE A 145 -5.96 10.58 4.90
C ILE A 145 -4.66 10.62 4.10
N ILE A 146 -3.52 10.25 4.70
CA ILE A 146 -2.21 10.24 4.03
C ILE A 146 -2.21 9.33 2.80
N ILE A 147 -2.76 8.11 2.94
CA ILE A 147 -2.85 7.17 1.83
C ILE A 147 -3.72 7.76 0.71
N ALA A 148 -4.90 8.30 1.04
CA ALA A 148 -5.78 8.91 0.06
C ALA A 148 -5.10 10.09 -0.67
N THR A 149 -4.47 11.00 0.07
CA THR A 149 -3.76 12.14 -0.51
C THR A 149 -2.57 11.70 -1.37
N SER A 150 -1.85 10.64 -0.98
CA SER A 150 -0.72 10.12 -1.76
C SER A 150 -1.11 9.50 -3.10
N GLN A 151 -2.39 9.13 -3.28
CA GLN A 151 -2.88 8.60 -4.57
C GLN A 151 -3.44 9.69 -5.50
N LEU A 152 -3.70 10.91 -5.01
CA LEU A 152 -4.25 12.00 -5.83
C LEU A 152 -3.45 12.29 -7.11
N PRO A 153 -2.10 12.33 -7.11
CA PRO A 153 -1.36 12.57 -8.35
C PRO A 153 -1.67 11.55 -9.44
N LYS A 154 -1.74 10.26 -9.06
CA LYS A 154 -2.05 9.17 -9.99
C LYS A 154 -3.48 9.27 -10.53
N VAL A 155 -4.44 9.64 -9.69
CA VAL A 155 -5.85 9.79 -10.09
C VAL A 155 -6.02 10.95 -11.08
N PHE A 156 -5.31 12.05 -10.86
CA PHE A 156 -5.37 13.24 -11.71
C PHE A 156 -4.45 13.16 -12.94
N GLY A 157 -3.66 12.09 -13.08
CA GLY A 157 -2.70 11.94 -14.18
C GLY A 157 -1.49 12.88 -14.08
N ILE A 158 -1.21 13.38 -12.88
CA ILE A 158 -0.14 14.34 -12.59
C ILE A 158 1.08 13.57 -12.08
N ARG A 159 2.24 13.78 -12.71
CA ARG A 159 3.50 13.17 -12.24
C ARG A 159 4.18 14.12 -11.25
N VAL A 160 4.29 13.70 -10.00
CA VAL A 160 5.15 14.39 -9.03
C VAL A 160 6.55 13.82 -9.20
N ILE A 161 7.51 14.69 -9.54
CA ILE A 161 8.93 14.35 -9.65
C ILE A 161 9.64 14.74 -8.34
N ASN A 162 10.75 14.09 -8.04
CA ASN A 162 11.62 14.41 -6.92
C ASN A 162 12.95 14.99 -7.40
N SER A 163 13.69 15.67 -6.50
CA SER A 163 15.01 16.25 -6.79
C SER A 163 16.05 15.25 -7.30
N SER A 164 15.85 13.97 -7.01
CA SER A 164 16.68 12.86 -7.49
C SER A 164 16.34 12.37 -8.90
N ASP A 165 15.23 12.80 -9.50
CA ASP A 165 14.80 12.34 -10.82
C ASP A 165 15.59 13.04 -11.93
N THR A 166 15.91 12.31 -13.00
CA THR A 166 16.66 12.84 -14.16
C THR A 166 15.98 14.02 -14.82
N ASP A 167 14.66 14.07 -14.75
CA ASP A 167 13.82 15.10 -15.37
C ASP A 167 13.62 16.31 -14.44
N TRP A 168 14.14 16.26 -13.20
CA TRP A 168 14.03 17.36 -12.25
C TRP A 168 14.68 18.63 -12.77
N VAL A 169 15.86 18.49 -13.37
CA VAL A 169 16.61 19.62 -13.93
C VAL A 169 15.82 20.28 -15.05
N SER A 170 15.20 19.51 -15.94
CA SER A 170 14.46 20.08 -17.07
C SER A 170 13.08 20.63 -16.70
N ALA A 171 12.43 20.11 -15.65
CA ALA A 171 11.07 20.50 -15.26
C ALA A 171 11.00 21.50 -14.09
N CYS A 172 12.00 21.51 -13.20
CA CYS A 172 11.96 22.24 -11.92
C CYS A 172 13.06 23.28 -11.74
N GLN A 173 13.89 23.53 -12.77
CA GLN A 173 14.86 24.61 -12.73
C GLN A 173 14.18 25.99 -12.73
N PRO A 174 14.78 27.00 -12.07
CA PRO A 174 14.39 28.39 -12.23
C PRO A 174 14.77 28.87 -13.64
N LEU A 175 13.89 28.61 -14.60
CA LEU A 175 14.06 28.99 -16.00
C LEU A 175 14.02 30.52 -16.14
N THR A 176 14.94 31.06 -16.95
CA THR A 176 14.85 32.44 -17.42
C THR A 176 13.61 32.62 -18.30
N MET A 177 13.12 33.85 -18.42
CA MET A 177 11.88 34.14 -19.17
C MET A 177 11.93 33.60 -20.62
N ILE A 178 13.12 33.57 -21.23
CA ILE A 178 13.36 33.11 -22.60
C ILE A 178 13.20 31.59 -22.71
N GLU A 179 13.80 30.82 -21.79
CA GLU A 179 13.70 29.34 -21.78
C GLU A 179 12.29 28.87 -21.45
N ARG A 180 11.55 29.65 -20.66
CA ARG A 180 10.15 29.38 -20.30
C ARG A 180 9.21 29.45 -21.52
N ILE A 181 9.51 30.28 -22.53
CA ILE A 181 8.72 30.39 -23.77
C ILE A 181 8.96 29.19 -24.69
N GLU A 182 10.16 28.62 -24.69
CA GLU A 182 10.53 27.47 -25.54
C GLU A 182 9.90 26.15 -25.06
N GLN A 183 9.64 26.02 -23.76
CA GLN A 183 9.02 24.82 -23.18
C GLN A 183 7.49 24.73 -23.30
N VAL A 184 6.79 25.83 -23.59
CA VAL A 184 5.31 25.88 -23.62
C VAL A 184 4.68 25.00 -24.72
N GLY A 185 5.47 24.40 -25.62
CA GLY A 185 4.98 23.59 -26.75
C GLY A 185 5.20 22.06 -26.68
N ARG A 186 5.83 21.50 -25.63
CA ARG A 186 6.03 20.03 -25.54
C ARG A 186 4.99 19.40 -24.62
N GLU A 187 3.87 18.99 -25.20
CA GLU A 187 2.82 18.21 -24.54
C GLU A 187 3.30 16.83 -24.05
N GLY A 188 2.85 16.44 -22.86
CA GLY A 188 2.89 15.06 -22.37
C GLY A 188 3.24 14.94 -20.89
N LEU A 189 2.23 15.04 -20.02
CA LEU A 189 2.25 15.07 -18.54
C LEU A 189 2.71 16.39 -17.89
N HIS A 190 1.79 17.01 -17.14
CA HIS A 190 2.11 18.06 -16.19
C HIS A 190 2.91 17.46 -15.03
N THR A 191 4.18 17.88 -14.94
CA THR A 191 5.09 17.49 -13.87
C THR A 191 5.07 18.52 -12.77
N ILE A 192 4.84 18.08 -11.52
CA ILE A 192 4.89 18.94 -10.34
C ILE A 192 6.16 18.63 -9.56
N CYS A 193 6.89 19.68 -9.24
CA CYS A 193 8.09 19.62 -8.43
C CYS A 193 7.71 19.41 -6.96
N ASN A 194 8.15 18.32 -6.34
CA ASN A 194 7.97 18.10 -4.91
C ASN A 194 8.66 19.22 -4.09
N ALA A 195 7.91 19.87 -3.19
CA ALA A 195 8.43 20.89 -2.30
C ALA A 195 8.99 20.28 -1.00
N ASP A 196 9.90 20.99 -0.31
CA ASP A 196 10.46 20.55 0.98
C ASP A 196 9.39 20.33 2.07
N GLN A 197 8.20 20.90 1.89
CA GLN A 197 7.04 20.69 2.75
C GLN A 197 5.90 20.02 1.97
N ASN A 198 5.46 18.84 2.43
CA ASN A 198 4.43 18.02 1.77
C ASN A 198 3.10 18.75 1.51
N TYR A 199 2.74 19.78 2.29
CA TYR A 199 1.49 20.52 2.10
C TYR A 199 1.52 21.43 0.87
N GLU A 200 2.68 21.97 0.49
CA GLU A 200 2.82 22.82 -0.70
C GLU A 200 2.69 21.98 -1.97
N THR A 201 3.25 20.77 -1.96
CA THR A 201 3.06 19.79 -3.04
C THR A 201 1.58 19.45 -3.22
N ILE A 202 0.83 19.29 -2.13
CA ILE A 202 -0.63 19.07 -2.18
C ILE A 202 -1.36 20.30 -2.74
N GLY A 203 -0.98 21.52 -2.33
CA GLY A 203 -1.58 22.75 -2.86
C GLY A 203 -1.39 22.91 -4.36
N ARG A 204 -0.16 22.73 -4.85
CA ARG A 204 0.17 22.76 -6.28
C ARG A 204 -0.58 21.67 -7.05
N LEU A 205 -0.75 20.51 -6.44
CA LEU A 205 -1.47 19.39 -7.04
C LEU A 205 -2.98 19.66 -7.14
N LEU A 206 -3.59 20.26 -6.13
CA LEU A 206 -5.02 20.63 -6.16
C LEU A 206 -5.28 21.73 -7.21
N GLU A 207 -4.39 22.73 -7.30
CA GLU A 207 -4.47 23.76 -8.33
C GLU A 207 -4.35 23.15 -9.73
N ALA A 208 -3.34 22.32 -9.96
CA ALA A 208 -3.18 21.62 -11.23
C ALA A 208 -4.36 20.68 -11.54
N ALA A 209 -4.91 19.99 -10.55
CA ALA A 209 -6.09 19.14 -10.73
C ALA A 209 -7.32 19.96 -11.18
N LEU A 210 -7.53 21.17 -10.66
CA LEU A 210 -8.66 22.01 -11.05
C LEU A 210 -8.59 22.46 -12.52
N PHE A 211 -7.38 22.66 -13.05
CA PHE A 211 -7.20 23.18 -14.41
C PHE A 211 -6.94 22.10 -15.47
N TYR A 212 -6.38 20.95 -15.09
CA TYR A 212 -5.82 19.98 -16.05
C TYR A 212 -6.37 18.56 -15.93
N THR A 213 -7.28 18.29 -14.99
CA THR A 213 -7.79 16.91 -14.87
C THR A 213 -8.62 16.52 -16.09
N HIS A 214 -8.26 15.39 -16.70
CA HIS A 214 -9.09 14.71 -17.69
C HIS A 214 -10.45 14.35 -17.06
N THR A 215 -11.53 14.98 -17.54
CA THR A 215 -12.91 14.71 -17.11
C THR A 215 -13.31 13.22 -17.10
N PRO A 216 -12.84 12.34 -18.01
CA PRO A 216 -13.18 10.92 -17.99
C PRO A 216 -12.69 10.20 -16.72
N THR A 217 -11.49 10.51 -16.24
CA THR A 217 -10.88 9.81 -15.10
C THR A 217 -11.63 10.09 -13.80
N ILE A 218 -12.06 11.34 -13.59
CA ILE A 218 -12.93 11.71 -12.47
C ILE A 218 -14.28 10.98 -12.58
N THR A 219 -14.88 10.94 -13.77
CA THR A 219 -16.17 10.26 -13.95
C THR A 219 -16.08 8.76 -13.69
N MET A 220 -14.99 8.10 -14.08
CA MET A 220 -14.76 6.69 -13.77
C MET A 220 -14.59 6.45 -12.26
N ALA A 221 -13.81 7.31 -11.58
CA ALA A 221 -13.63 7.20 -10.12
C ALA A 221 -14.95 7.40 -9.36
N LEU A 222 -15.74 8.41 -9.73
CA LEU A 222 -17.06 8.67 -9.14
C LEU A 222 -18.06 7.55 -9.44
N MET A 223 -18.09 7.05 -10.68
CA MET A 223 -18.94 5.92 -11.06
C MET A 223 -18.58 4.67 -10.27
N GLY A 224 -17.29 4.41 -10.04
CA GLY A 224 -16.84 3.26 -9.26
C GLY A 224 -17.30 3.33 -7.80
N ILE A 225 -17.13 4.49 -7.15
CA ILE A 225 -17.60 4.70 -5.78
C ILE A 225 -19.13 4.57 -5.70
N LEU A 226 -19.84 5.21 -6.63
CA LEU A 226 -21.30 5.12 -6.72
C LEU A 226 -21.77 3.67 -6.91
N GLY A 227 -21.10 2.91 -7.79
CA GLY A 227 -21.35 1.51 -8.06
C GLY A 227 -21.16 0.64 -6.82
N ILE A 228 -20.09 0.87 -6.04
CA ILE A 228 -19.86 0.16 -4.77
C ILE A 228 -20.99 0.46 -3.78
N VAL A 229 -21.37 1.72 -3.63
CA VAL A 229 -22.44 2.15 -2.70
C VAL A 229 -23.79 1.53 -3.10
N LEU A 230 -24.14 1.57 -4.39
CA LEU A 230 -25.38 1.00 -4.92
C LEU A 230 -25.42 -0.52 -4.78
N LEU A 231 -24.33 -1.22 -5.12
CA LEU A 231 -24.24 -2.67 -4.96
C LEU A 231 -24.35 -3.08 -3.50
N ASN A 232 -23.70 -2.38 -2.57
CA ASN A 232 -23.85 -2.64 -1.14
C ASN A 232 -25.26 -2.34 -0.62
N ARG A 233 -25.96 -1.36 -1.21
CA ARG A 233 -27.32 -0.99 -0.82
C ARG A 233 -28.37 -1.98 -1.31
N PHE A 234 -28.26 -2.45 -2.55
CA PHE A 234 -29.28 -3.27 -3.20
C PHE A 234 -28.94 -4.76 -3.28
N TYR A 235 -27.64 -5.11 -3.34
CA TYR A 235 -27.16 -6.49 -3.50
C TYR A 235 -26.01 -6.81 -2.53
N PRO A 236 -26.24 -6.78 -1.20
CA PRO A 236 -25.18 -6.94 -0.19
C PRO A 236 -24.48 -8.32 -0.19
N ARG A 237 -24.98 -9.28 -0.99
CA ARG A 237 -24.37 -10.62 -1.14
C ARG A 237 -23.30 -10.67 -2.23
N ILE A 238 -23.23 -9.67 -3.11
CA ILE A 238 -22.26 -9.63 -4.20
C ILE A 238 -21.02 -8.84 -3.72
N PRO A 239 -19.79 -9.31 -3.97
CA PRO A 239 -18.58 -8.55 -3.63
C PRO A 239 -18.45 -7.31 -4.53
N ALA A 240 -19.06 -6.21 -4.10
CA ALA A 240 -19.23 -4.97 -4.86
C ALA A 240 -17.91 -4.42 -5.45
N ILE A 241 -16.82 -4.48 -4.68
CA ILE A 241 -15.49 -4.02 -5.09
C ILE A 241 -15.00 -4.82 -6.32
N LEU A 242 -15.12 -6.15 -6.30
CA LEU A 242 -14.71 -7.01 -7.42
C LEU A 242 -15.58 -6.80 -8.65
N THR A 243 -16.86 -6.45 -8.46
CA THR A 243 -17.80 -6.27 -9.59
C THR A 243 -17.51 -4.97 -10.33
N VAL A 244 -17.23 -3.90 -9.58
CA VAL A 244 -16.94 -2.57 -10.14
C VAL A 244 -15.59 -2.53 -10.87
N VAL A 245 -14.60 -3.30 -10.43
CA VAL A 245 -13.28 -3.35 -11.10
C VAL A 245 -13.33 -4.09 -12.44
N VAL A 246 -14.33 -4.95 -12.67
CA VAL A 246 -14.53 -5.68 -13.93
C VAL A 246 -15.32 -4.86 -14.97
N ILE A 247 -16.05 -3.83 -14.53
CA ILE A 247 -16.88 -2.95 -15.37
C ILE A 247 -16.06 -1.72 -15.77
#